data_AF-A0A949CJX1-F1
#
_entry.id   AF-A0A949CJX1-F1
#
_cell.length_a   1.000
_cell.length_b   1.000
_cell.length_c   1.000
_cell.angle_alpha   90.00
_cell.angle_beta   90.00
_cell.angle_gamma   90.00
#
_symmetry.space_group_name_H-M   'P 1'
#
loop_
_entity.id
_entity.type
_entity.pdbx_description
1 polymer ?
#
loop_
_entity_poly.entity_id
_entity_poly.type
_entity_poly.pdbx_seq_one_letter_code
_entity_poly.pdbx_strand_id
1 'polypeptide(L)'
;MHNLSLVTLVSLATLFFFDSVSRAQPPSDKPSAQIIPKSSSPNQESTAESPTADSSSSDSLYYDPKSGQKFSYDFEIAIRGADETIFYKGTTQYTVVEATDQHIRLTYRGGLYESTKVHESRKSGAVLLGPRGLPHPHPMSVFGRMDMLGKTQTTNQITLSRKGQVLVLDGSSHLPFLLGNVSLIPFEAFPADDANEWSSDSGVSIAKNGEPSRIPFFPLWTLGTSNQESVQAASEVIRYQREKSDDQLTVIRKTYEMTTPNTGDRESFHMTGQGTWEFNNQQRIPQSSEMNYTLVVKDRNTTTTYPMELKFSLLTPERIAQLEVERKAAAERSAKIAEERKAQVENRKAEAEKPLNEQEKKDTLAALASDDYFKVHSTLVQLMQRQPKEPDPDIALAARKLLNSDRGLGMLAERLLLKHDPKFRVNHEYTRSMPVPSTGLKVDSSTKLYVGQIIQVHEHRRWIAAEIAELLDSGDVAIIYRGWGNNRRGTFRRADIQLAPPEVDQPRLTATEISAFAPAAAATEHSQQVSTVSDAAPTVKSRSWSDVSGTFRVEATYLGKQGDQVLLRRNDGKEVAVPLARLSADDQHYVAKLLEEAQRLGNPFEPNSKP
;
A
#
# COMPACT_ATOMS: atom_id res chain seq x y z
N MET A 1 -20.04 -5.58 7.08
CA MET A 1 -18.76 -6.10 6.58
C MET A 1 -18.26 -5.08 5.56
N HIS A 2 -17.56 -4.06 6.06
CA HIS A 2 -16.11 -3.86 5.88
C HIS A 2 -15.71 -3.71 4.40
N ASN A 3 -15.61 -2.44 4.02
CA ASN A 3 -15.00 -1.87 2.82
C ASN A 3 -13.47 -2.01 2.88
N LEU A 4 -12.84 -2.24 1.73
CA LEU A 4 -11.59 -1.65 1.21
C LEU A 4 -11.33 -2.31 -0.15
N SER A 5 -11.60 -1.63 -1.27
CA SER A 5 -10.78 -0.64 -1.98
C SER A 5 -9.85 -1.31 -3.00
N LEU A 6 -10.37 -1.43 -4.23
CA LEU A 6 -9.62 -1.79 -5.44
C LEU A 6 -8.97 -0.51 -6.01
N VAL A 7 -7.65 -0.51 -6.15
CA VAL A 7 -6.93 0.41 -7.04
C VAL A 7 -6.43 -0.42 -8.22
N THR A 8 -6.92 -0.09 -9.42
CA THR A 8 -6.58 -0.77 -10.68
C THR A 8 -5.36 -0.09 -11.31
N LEU A 9 -4.30 -0.89 -11.56
CA LEU A 9 -3.15 -0.53 -12.40
C LEU A 9 -3.57 -0.44 -13.87
N VAL A 10 -3.02 0.54 -14.60
CA VAL A 10 -2.94 0.54 -16.07
C VAL A 10 -1.46 0.61 -16.45
N SER A 11 -0.96 -0.49 -17.05
CA SER A 11 0.35 -0.56 -17.71
C SER A 11 0.27 0.05 -19.11
N LEU A 12 1.28 0.82 -19.49
CA LEU A 12 1.60 1.08 -20.90
C LEU A 12 3.11 0.87 -21.12
N ALA A 13 3.43 0.12 -22.17
CA ALA A 13 4.77 -0.26 -22.58
C ALA A 13 5.06 0.28 -23.99
N THR A 14 6.27 0.80 -24.24
CA THR A 14 6.97 0.91 -25.55
C THR A 14 8.38 1.50 -25.26
N LEU A 15 9.52 0.78 -25.42
CA LEU A 15 10.37 0.57 -26.63
C LEU A 15 10.83 1.91 -27.26
N PHE A 16 12.09 2.25 -27.58
CA PHE A 16 13.28 1.48 -28.00
C PHE A 16 14.52 2.44 -28.19
N PHE A 17 15.75 1.87 -28.21
CA PHE A 17 17.00 2.24 -28.92
C PHE A 17 17.97 3.38 -28.47
N PHE A 18 19.19 2.94 -28.10
CA PHE A 18 20.59 3.40 -28.35
C PHE A 18 20.90 4.87 -28.73
N ASP A 19 21.88 5.50 -28.08
CA ASP A 19 23.28 5.51 -28.57
C ASP A 19 24.28 6.07 -27.53
N SER A 20 25.54 5.63 -27.62
CA SER A 20 26.69 6.04 -26.79
C SER A 20 27.39 7.27 -27.38
N VAL A 21 27.98 8.17 -26.58
CA VAL A 21 29.35 8.72 -26.77
C VAL A 21 29.89 9.35 -25.46
N SER A 22 31.10 8.88 -25.12
CA SER A 22 32.17 9.36 -24.22
C SER A 22 32.36 10.89 -24.01
N ARG A 23 32.79 11.33 -22.81
CA ARG A 23 34.18 11.81 -22.51
C ARG A 23 34.29 12.54 -21.13
N ALA A 24 35.41 12.25 -20.46
CA ALA A 24 36.19 13.07 -19.49
C ALA A 24 36.00 12.89 -17.96
N GLN A 25 37.17 12.72 -17.32
CA GLN A 25 37.57 12.41 -15.92
C GLN A 25 38.25 13.68 -15.30
N PRO A 26 38.86 13.67 -14.08
CA PRO A 26 38.39 13.46 -12.69
C PRO A 26 38.78 14.65 -11.76
N PRO A 27 38.65 14.51 -10.42
CA PRO A 27 39.86 14.41 -9.56
C PRO A 27 39.73 13.30 -8.47
N SER A 28 40.74 12.48 -8.14
CA SER A 28 41.86 12.71 -7.18
C SER A 28 41.30 13.18 -5.81
N ASP A 29 41.21 12.36 -4.76
CA ASP A 29 42.33 11.73 -4.02
C ASP A 29 41.97 10.42 -3.28
N LYS A 30 42.99 9.57 -3.07
CA LYS A 30 43.02 8.33 -2.27
C LYS A 30 43.15 8.63 -0.75
N PRO A 31 42.86 7.65 0.14
CA PRO A 31 43.92 6.73 0.60
C PRO A 31 43.46 5.25 0.70
N SER A 32 44.24 4.32 0.15
CA SER A 32 45.05 3.30 0.88
C SER A 32 44.39 1.93 0.99
N ALA A 33 44.70 1.09 0.00
CA ALA A 33 44.42 -0.34 -0.03
C ALA A 33 45.51 -1.12 0.72
N GLN A 34 45.11 -2.09 1.54
CA GLN A 34 46.00 -3.15 2.02
C GLN A 34 46.08 -4.26 0.96
N ILE A 35 47.33 -4.62 0.65
CA ILE A 35 47.80 -5.66 -0.26
C ILE A 35 48.29 -6.81 0.61
N ILE A 36 47.94 -8.08 0.34
CA ILE A 36 48.83 -9.27 0.33
C ILE A 36 48.15 -10.40 -0.52
N PRO A 37 48.83 -11.45 -1.03
CA PRO A 37 49.53 -11.49 -2.32
C PRO A 37 49.12 -12.66 -3.26
N LYS A 38 49.58 -12.58 -4.52
CA LYS A 38 49.66 -13.69 -5.49
C LYS A 38 50.60 -14.80 -5.00
N SER A 39 50.21 -16.07 -5.16
CA SER A 39 51.15 -17.20 -5.17
C SER A 39 51.48 -17.65 -6.59
N SER A 40 52.75 -18.04 -6.73
CA SER A 40 53.54 -18.35 -7.92
C SER A 40 53.24 -19.70 -8.60
N SER A 41 53.27 -19.71 -9.93
CA SER A 41 53.61 -20.90 -10.75
C SER A 41 55.13 -20.97 -10.99
N PRO A 42 55.70 -22.17 -11.19
CA PRO A 42 56.88 -22.34 -12.02
C PRO A 42 56.50 -22.88 -13.42
N ASN A 43 57.30 -22.42 -14.36
CA ASN A 43 57.27 -22.61 -15.80
C ASN A 43 57.68 -24.05 -16.19
N GLN A 44 56.97 -24.68 -17.13
CA GLN A 44 57.59 -25.59 -18.10
C GLN A 44 56.93 -25.43 -19.47
N GLU A 45 57.80 -25.20 -20.45
CA GLU A 45 57.58 -24.97 -21.86
C GLU A 45 57.61 -26.31 -22.59
N SER A 46 56.62 -26.62 -23.43
CA SER A 46 56.76 -27.61 -24.50
C SER A 46 55.69 -27.40 -25.60
N THR A 47 56.17 -26.91 -26.73
CA THR A 47 55.92 -27.32 -28.12
C THR A 47 54.49 -27.61 -28.59
N ALA A 48 54.12 -26.90 -29.66
CA ALA A 48 52.89 -27.03 -30.43
C ALA A 48 52.69 -28.42 -31.07
N GLU A 49 51.47 -28.94 -30.94
CA GLU A 49 50.86 -29.85 -31.91
C GLU A 49 49.33 -29.73 -31.78
N SER A 50 48.62 -29.42 -32.85
CA SER A 50 47.15 -29.52 -32.89
C SER A 50 46.77 -30.99 -33.03
N PRO A 51 45.78 -31.48 -32.27
CA PRO A 51 44.96 -32.59 -32.73
C PRO A 51 43.50 -32.16 -32.88
N THR A 52 43.02 -32.37 -34.09
CA THR A 52 41.76 -33.05 -34.43
C THR A 52 40.76 -33.31 -33.31
N ALA A 53 39.51 -32.95 -33.60
CA ALA A 53 38.29 -33.35 -32.92
C ALA A 53 38.27 -34.86 -32.61
N ASP A 54 38.15 -35.20 -31.32
CA ASP A 54 37.60 -36.46 -30.85
C ASP A 54 37.10 -36.32 -29.39
N SER A 55 35.89 -36.82 -29.13
CA SER A 55 35.21 -37.04 -27.83
C SER A 55 34.92 -35.84 -26.91
N SER A 56 33.73 -35.24 -27.07
CA SER A 56 33.15 -34.28 -26.12
C SER A 56 32.72 -34.95 -24.80
N SER A 57 33.54 -34.76 -23.76
CA SER A 57 33.19 -34.50 -22.34
C SER A 57 31.73 -34.72 -21.89
N SER A 58 31.32 -35.97 -21.62
CA SER A 58 30.03 -36.26 -20.96
C SER A 58 30.02 -36.01 -19.45
N ASP A 59 31.19 -35.80 -18.81
CA ASP A 59 31.29 -35.66 -17.35
C ASP A 59 31.30 -34.22 -16.80
N SER A 60 31.47 -33.21 -17.67
CA SER A 60 31.55 -31.82 -17.21
C SER A 60 30.16 -31.20 -17.01
N LEU A 61 29.92 -30.69 -15.80
CA LEU A 61 28.68 -30.00 -15.42
C LEU A 61 28.77 -28.51 -15.73
N TYR A 62 27.84 -28.04 -16.57
CA TYR A 62 27.65 -26.64 -16.91
C TYR A 62 26.25 -26.42 -17.49
N TYR A 63 25.75 -25.19 -17.40
CA TYR A 63 24.49 -24.76 -17.97
C TYR A 63 24.66 -24.30 -19.41
N ASP A 64 23.88 -24.88 -20.32
CA ASP A 64 23.86 -24.50 -21.74
C ASP A 64 22.49 -24.57 -22.40
N PRO A 65 21.50 -23.82 -21.87
CA PRO A 65 20.22 -23.70 -22.52
C PRO A 65 20.33 -22.90 -23.81
N LYS A 66 19.45 -23.20 -24.76
CA LYS A 66 19.37 -22.48 -26.04
C LYS A 66 18.77 -21.10 -25.84
N SER A 67 19.28 -20.08 -26.54
CA SER A 67 18.65 -18.75 -26.54
C SER A 67 17.20 -18.83 -27.05
N GLY A 68 16.28 -18.16 -26.36
CA GLY A 68 14.84 -18.23 -26.60
C GLY A 68 14.13 -19.45 -26.01
N GLN A 69 14.87 -20.42 -25.45
CA GLN A 69 14.28 -21.60 -24.82
C GLN A 69 13.43 -21.19 -23.60
N LYS A 70 12.28 -21.85 -23.46
CA LYS A 70 11.39 -21.70 -22.32
C LYS A 70 11.28 -23.03 -21.58
N PHE A 71 11.33 -22.97 -20.27
CA PHE A 71 11.11 -24.11 -19.40
C PHE A 71 10.40 -23.66 -18.12
N SER A 72 9.66 -24.57 -17.51
CA SER A 72 8.84 -24.28 -16.34
C SER A 72 9.02 -25.36 -15.29
N TYR A 73 8.92 -25.00 -14.02
CA TYR A 73 8.97 -25.95 -12.91
C TYR A 73 7.69 -25.86 -12.09
N ASP A 74 7.20 -27.02 -11.69
CA ASP A 74 6.21 -27.12 -10.63
C ASP A 74 6.93 -27.17 -9.29
N PHE A 75 6.43 -26.42 -8.31
CA PHE A 75 6.99 -26.30 -6.98
C PHE A 75 5.97 -26.71 -5.93
N GLU A 76 6.42 -27.50 -4.97
CA GLU A 76 5.69 -27.80 -3.75
C GLU A 76 6.63 -27.69 -2.55
N ILE A 77 6.33 -26.77 -1.64
CA ILE A 77 7.05 -26.60 -0.39
C ILE A 77 6.07 -26.81 0.75
N ALA A 78 6.35 -27.74 1.65
CA ALA A 78 5.54 -28.01 2.83
C ALA A 78 6.34 -27.68 4.09
N ILE A 79 5.78 -26.83 4.95
CA ILE A 79 6.41 -26.37 6.19
C ILE A 79 5.51 -26.83 7.33
N ARG A 80 6.03 -27.74 8.16
CA ARG A 80 5.31 -28.31 9.30
C ARG A 80 5.52 -27.40 10.51
N GLY A 81 4.48 -26.71 10.93
CA GLY A 81 4.41 -26.03 12.23
C GLY A 81 3.83 -26.95 13.31
N ALA A 82 3.69 -26.41 14.52
CA ALA A 82 3.14 -27.15 15.66
C ALA A 82 1.65 -27.49 15.50
N ASP A 83 0.86 -26.54 15.00
CA ASP A 83 -0.61 -26.65 14.90
C ASP A 83 -1.11 -26.75 13.44
N GLU A 84 -0.27 -26.40 12.48
CA GLU A 84 -0.64 -26.28 11.07
C GLU A 84 0.53 -26.62 10.15
N THR A 85 0.21 -27.02 8.92
CA THR A 85 1.17 -27.15 7.83
C THR A 85 0.88 -26.08 6.79
N ILE A 86 1.89 -25.27 6.48
CA ILE A 86 1.83 -24.26 5.42
C ILE A 86 2.41 -24.87 4.15
N PHE A 87 1.70 -24.70 3.04
CA PHE A 87 2.13 -25.13 1.71
C PHE A 87 2.33 -23.92 0.80
N TYR A 88 3.49 -23.84 0.16
CA TYR A 88 3.72 -22.95 -0.97
C TYR A 88 3.73 -23.78 -2.24
N LYS A 89 2.73 -23.58 -3.10
CA LYS A 89 2.59 -24.32 -4.36
C LYS A 89 2.45 -23.39 -5.54
N GLY A 90 3.06 -23.73 -6.66
CA GLY A 90 2.93 -22.93 -7.86
C GLY A 90 3.84 -23.37 -8.98
N THR A 91 3.70 -22.70 -10.11
CA THR A 91 4.52 -22.95 -11.28
C THR A 91 5.38 -21.72 -11.57
N THR A 92 6.65 -21.95 -11.83
CA THR A 92 7.60 -20.93 -12.26
C THR A 92 7.96 -21.13 -13.72
N GLN A 93 8.25 -20.06 -14.45
CA GLN A 93 8.64 -20.09 -15.84
C GLN A 93 9.92 -19.29 -16.03
N TYR A 94 10.83 -19.86 -16.83
CA TYR A 94 12.08 -19.25 -17.22
C TYR A 94 12.11 -19.10 -18.73
N THR A 95 12.55 -17.93 -19.20
CA THR A 95 12.82 -17.68 -20.62
C THR A 95 14.28 -17.29 -20.75
N VAL A 96 15.04 -18.02 -21.57
CA VAL A 96 16.43 -17.71 -21.86
C VAL A 96 16.46 -16.55 -22.84
N VAL A 97 16.92 -15.39 -22.36
CA VAL A 97 17.03 -14.18 -23.18
C VAL A 97 18.33 -14.21 -23.99
N GLU A 98 19.39 -14.73 -23.38
CA GLU A 98 20.73 -14.74 -23.94
C GLU A 98 21.52 -15.91 -23.36
N ALA A 99 22.33 -16.57 -24.20
CA ALA A 99 23.29 -17.57 -23.78
C ALA A 99 24.60 -17.33 -24.54
N THR A 100 25.65 -16.96 -23.83
CA THR A 100 27.00 -16.71 -24.34
C THR A 100 27.97 -17.70 -23.73
N ASP A 101 29.19 -17.83 -24.25
CA ASP A 101 30.19 -18.76 -23.68
C ASP A 101 30.54 -18.49 -22.22
N GLN A 102 30.26 -17.28 -21.70
CA GLN A 102 30.59 -16.88 -20.33
C GLN A 102 29.39 -16.95 -19.38
N HIS A 103 28.21 -16.54 -19.85
CA HIS A 103 27.04 -16.36 -18.99
C HIS A 103 25.73 -16.63 -19.73
N ILE A 104 24.70 -16.91 -18.94
CA ILE A 104 23.31 -17.07 -19.38
C ILE A 104 22.44 -16.00 -18.72
N ARG A 105 21.55 -15.39 -19.49
CA ARG A 105 20.57 -14.41 -19.02
C ARG A 105 19.17 -14.99 -19.11
N LEU A 106 18.48 -14.99 -17.98
CA LEU A 106 17.14 -15.58 -17.83
C LEU A 106 16.15 -14.50 -17.38
N THR A 107 14.94 -14.55 -17.92
CA THR A 107 13.77 -13.88 -17.35
C THR A 107 12.95 -14.91 -16.60
N TYR A 108 12.80 -14.70 -15.30
CA TYR A 108 11.91 -15.47 -14.43
C TYR A 108 10.53 -14.82 -14.41
N ARG A 109 9.48 -15.65 -14.45
CA ARG A 109 8.10 -15.26 -14.13
C ARG A 109 7.45 -16.35 -13.29
N GLY A 110 7.01 -16.03 -12.08
CA GLY A 110 6.38 -17.01 -11.21
C GLY A 110 6.07 -16.48 -9.83
N GLY A 111 5.48 -17.34 -9.01
CA GLY A 111 5.14 -17.10 -7.63
C GLY A 111 4.51 -18.35 -7.04
N LEU A 112 4.62 -18.53 -5.72
CA LEU A 112 4.04 -19.67 -5.03
C LEU A 112 2.85 -19.22 -4.18
N TYR A 113 1.69 -19.81 -4.41
CA TYR A 113 0.51 -19.55 -3.60
C TYR A 113 0.61 -20.22 -2.23
N GLU A 114 0.29 -19.47 -1.19
CA GLU A 114 0.25 -19.94 0.19
C GLU A 114 -1.11 -20.60 0.51
N SER A 115 -1.08 -21.81 1.06
CA SER A 115 -2.26 -22.48 1.62
C SER A 115 -1.93 -23.15 2.94
N THR A 116 -2.89 -23.22 3.85
CA THR A 116 -2.65 -23.70 5.22
C THR A 116 -3.61 -24.82 5.57
N LYS A 117 -3.09 -25.89 6.18
CA LYS A 117 -3.87 -27.03 6.70
C LYS A 117 -3.66 -27.17 8.21
N VAL A 118 -4.71 -26.95 8.98
CA VAL A 118 -4.71 -27.12 10.45
C VAL A 118 -4.72 -28.61 10.81
N HIS A 119 -3.95 -29.01 11.81
CA HIS A 119 -3.88 -30.40 12.29
C HIS A 119 -5.16 -30.78 13.07
N GLU A 120 -5.65 -32.02 12.93
CA GLU A 120 -6.98 -32.42 13.41
C GLU A 120 -7.15 -32.48 14.94
N SER A 121 -6.08 -32.36 15.74
CA SER A 121 -6.12 -32.45 17.21
C SER A 121 -6.99 -31.38 17.90
N ARG A 122 -7.57 -30.46 17.12
CA ARG A 122 -8.53 -29.44 17.57
C ARG A 122 -9.89 -29.43 16.86
N LYS A 123 -10.35 -30.54 16.27
CA LYS A 123 -11.81 -30.74 16.10
C LYS A 123 -12.48 -31.02 17.45
N SER A 124 -12.17 -30.25 18.50
CA SER A 124 -12.94 -30.27 19.74
C SER A 124 -14.24 -29.51 19.49
N GLY A 125 -15.34 -30.26 19.45
CA GLY A 125 -16.68 -29.76 19.16
C GLY A 125 -17.08 -28.59 20.06
N ALA A 126 -17.12 -27.41 19.47
CA ALA A 126 -17.89 -26.29 20.00
C ALA A 126 -18.74 -25.73 18.86
N VAL A 127 -19.95 -26.25 18.75
CA VAL A 127 -21.05 -25.51 18.11
C VAL A 127 -21.31 -24.30 19.02
N LEU A 128 -20.69 -23.17 18.69
CA LEU A 128 -20.86 -21.91 19.42
C LEU A 128 -22.08 -21.15 18.90
N LEU A 129 -23.24 -21.45 19.50
CA LEU A 129 -24.36 -20.52 19.61
C LEU A 129 -24.01 -19.49 20.71
N GLY A 130 -23.31 -18.41 20.33
CA GLY A 130 -22.97 -17.29 21.22
C GLY A 130 -22.19 -16.18 20.52
N PRO A 131 -22.32 -14.90 20.93
CA PRO A 131 -21.77 -13.76 20.21
C PRO A 131 -20.25 -13.78 20.22
N ARG A 132 -19.67 -14.07 19.04
CA ARG A 132 -18.26 -13.89 18.62
C ARG A 132 -17.30 -13.55 19.76
N GLY A 133 -16.76 -14.58 20.40
CA GLY A 133 -15.51 -14.47 21.14
C GLY A 133 -14.43 -13.89 20.21
N LEU A 134 -13.77 -12.85 20.69
CA LEU A 134 -12.60 -12.26 20.03
C LEU A 134 -11.59 -13.36 19.70
N PRO A 135 -11.04 -13.40 18.47
CA PRO A 135 -10.01 -14.37 18.14
C PRO A 135 -8.85 -14.13 19.11
N HIS A 136 -8.51 -15.14 19.90
CA HIS A 136 -7.31 -15.08 20.73
C HIS A 136 -6.13 -14.90 19.77
N PRO A 137 -5.21 -13.97 20.02
CA PRO A 137 -4.04 -13.80 19.16
C PRO A 137 -3.22 -15.09 19.23
N HIS A 138 -3.31 -15.91 18.19
CA HIS A 138 -2.39 -17.01 17.98
C HIS A 138 -0.96 -16.44 17.99
N PRO A 139 0.05 -17.15 18.55
CA PRO A 139 1.44 -16.84 18.27
C PRO A 139 1.67 -17.10 16.78
N MET A 140 1.43 -16.07 15.98
CA MET A 140 1.67 -16.11 14.54
C MET A 140 3.16 -16.29 14.33
N SER A 141 3.56 -17.27 13.51
CA SER A 141 4.96 -17.43 13.09
C SER A 141 5.52 -16.09 12.62
N VAL A 142 6.75 -15.74 13.01
CA VAL A 142 7.47 -14.54 12.55
C VAL A 142 7.53 -14.45 11.01
N PHE A 143 7.38 -15.58 10.32
CA PHE A 143 7.37 -15.68 8.85
C PHE A 143 5.96 -15.58 8.23
N GLY A 144 4.89 -15.85 8.98
CA GLY A 144 3.52 -15.92 8.45
C GLY A 144 2.88 -14.57 8.10
N ARG A 145 3.46 -13.46 8.58
CA ARG A 145 2.93 -12.09 8.37
C ARG A 145 3.69 -11.27 7.33
N MET A 146 4.75 -11.83 6.73
CA MET A 146 5.57 -11.10 5.78
C MET A 146 4.92 -11.12 4.39
N ASP A 147 4.65 -9.94 3.83
CA ASP A 147 4.21 -9.79 2.43
C ASP A 147 5.44 -9.91 1.50
N MET A 148 5.92 -11.14 1.39
CA MET A 148 7.09 -11.48 0.60
C MET A 148 6.70 -11.73 -0.85
N LEU A 149 7.45 -11.11 -1.77
CA LEU A 149 7.11 -11.09 -3.20
C LEU A 149 7.06 -12.49 -3.82
N GLY A 150 7.85 -13.46 -3.34
CA GLY A 150 7.82 -14.85 -3.82
C GLY A 150 6.47 -15.57 -3.64
N LYS A 151 5.57 -15.01 -2.80
CA LYS A 151 4.20 -15.52 -2.60
C LYS A 151 3.18 -15.04 -3.64
N THR A 152 3.62 -14.17 -4.53
CA THR A 152 2.79 -13.55 -5.57
C THR A 152 3.50 -13.64 -6.91
N GLN A 153 2.79 -13.33 -8.00
CA GLN A 153 3.37 -13.35 -9.32
C GLN A 153 4.40 -12.22 -9.47
N THR A 154 5.66 -12.58 -9.64
CA THR A 154 6.81 -11.67 -9.79
C THR A 154 7.55 -11.91 -11.10
N THR A 155 8.43 -10.97 -11.45
CA THR A 155 9.34 -11.10 -12.60
C THR A 155 10.73 -10.67 -12.16
N ASN A 156 11.73 -11.52 -12.41
CA ASN A 156 13.13 -11.22 -12.11
C ASN A 156 13.98 -11.39 -13.38
N GLN A 157 15.05 -10.61 -13.50
CA GLN A 157 16.12 -10.85 -14.47
C GLN A 157 17.33 -11.43 -13.75
N ILE A 158 17.85 -12.54 -14.27
CA ILE A 158 18.92 -13.29 -13.63
C ILE A 158 20.03 -13.46 -14.64
N THR A 159 21.26 -13.17 -14.25
CA THR A 159 22.46 -13.49 -15.01
C THR A 159 23.29 -14.48 -14.22
N LEU A 160 23.51 -15.67 -14.78
CA LEU A 160 24.30 -16.74 -14.17
C LEU A 160 25.55 -16.99 -15.02
N SER A 161 26.66 -17.37 -14.39
CA SER A 161 27.77 -17.97 -15.11
C SER A 161 27.38 -19.34 -15.68
N ARG A 162 28.15 -19.87 -16.62
CA ARG A 162 27.99 -21.26 -17.11
C ARG A 162 28.08 -22.31 -15.99
N LYS A 163 28.71 -21.97 -14.87
CA LYS A 163 28.84 -22.80 -13.68
C LYS A 163 27.76 -22.50 -12.63
N GLY A 164 26.74 -21.69 -12.93
CA GLY A 164 25.62 -21.44 -12.03
C GLY A 164 25.85 -20.39 -10.95
N GLN A 165 26.99 -19.69 -10.97
CA GLN A 165 27.23 -18.58 -10.04
C GLN A 165 26.35 -17.40 -10.42
N VAL A 166 25.66 -16.81 -9.44
CA VAL A 166 24.80 -15.64 -9.68
C VAL A 166 25.68 -14.40 -9.86
N LEU A 167 25.68 -13.84 -11.08
CA LEU A 167 26.42 -12.62 -11.41
C LEU A 167 25.58 -11.38 -11.16
N VAL A 168 24.29 -11.43 -11.54
CA VAL A 168 23.32 -10.33 -11.36
C VAL A 168 21.94 -10.91 -11.08
N LEU A 169 21.23 -10.32 -10.13
CA LEU A 169 19.80 -10.54 -9.90
C LEU A 169 19.12 -9.18 -9.82
N ASP A 170 18.21 -8.90 -10.75
CA ASP A 170 17.33 -7.72 -10.73
C ASP A 170 15.89 -8.19 -10.47
N GLY A 171 15.23 -7.59 -9.49
CA GLY A 171 13.96 -8.06 -8.93
C GLY A 171 14.12 -8.93 -7.67
N SER A 172 12.99 -9.35 -7.11
CA SER A 172 12.93 -10.12 -5.87
C SER A 172 11.76 -11.09 -5.91
N SER A 173 12.04 -12.34 -5.56
CA SER A 173 11.05 -13.41 -5.42
C SER A 173 11.27 -14.16 -4.11
N HIS A 174 11.67 -13.43 -3.05
CA HIS A 174 11.96 -14.02 -1.76
C HIS A 174 10.77 -14.78 -1.19
N LEU A 175 11.02 -15.96 -0.67
CA LEU A 175 10.09 -16.76 0.10
C LEU A 175 10.34 -16.57 1.61
N PRO A 176 9.30 -16.76 2.45
CA PRO A 176 9.49 -16.79 3.90
C PRO A 176 10.37 -17.99 4.34
N PHE A 177 10.64 -18.08 5.66
CA PHE A 177 11.43 -19.16 6.27
C PHE A 177 12.87 -19.29 5.75
N LEU A 178 13.47 -18.17 5.33
CA LEU A 178 14.86 -18.11 4.86
C LEU A 178 15.14 -19.01 3.63
N LEU A 179 14.10 -19.33 2.84
CA LEU A 179 14.21 -20.14 1.62
C LEU A 179 14.80 -19.38 0.42
N GLY A 180 15.08 -18.08 0.57
CA GLY A 180 15.69 -17.24 -0.47
C GLY A 180 14.74 -16.94 -1.64
N ASN A 181 15.30 -16.59 -2.80
CA ASN A 181 14.52 -16.28 -4.00
C ASN A 181 14.08 -17.56 -4.70
N VAL A 182 12.76 -17.75 -4.88
CA VAL A 182 12.25 -18.91 -5.62
C VAL A 182 12.79 -18.97 -7.07
N SER A 183 13.17 -17.82 -7.62
CA SER A 183 13.77 -17.73 -8.95
C SER A 183 15.19 -18.30 -9.06
N LEU A 184 15.87 -18.55 -7.93
CA LEU A 184 17.22 -19.11 -7.89
C LEU A 184 17.26 -20.57 -7.40
N ILE A 185 16.20 -21.06 -6.75
CA ILE A 185 16.16 -22.41 -6.16
C ILE A 185 16.55 -23.53 -7.14
N PRO A 186 16.17 -23.52 -8.44
CA PRO A 186 16.58 -24.59 -9.35
C PRO A 186 18.09 -24.62 -9.69
N PHE A 187 18.81 -23.50 -9.51
CA PHE A 187 20.17 -23.34 -10.01
C PHE A 187 21.19 -23.49 -8.89
N GLU A 188 22.20 -24.31 -9.13
CA GLU A 188 23.26 -24.63 -8.18
C GLU A 188 24.61 -24.26 -8.77
N ALA A 189 25.58 -23.92 -7.91
CA ALA A 189 26.93 -23.62 -8.35
C ALA A 189 27.75 -24.91 -8.55
N PHE A 190 28.34 -25.04 -9.74
CA PHE A 190 29.21 -26.15 -10.11
C PHE A 190 30.69 -25.83 -9.84
N PRO A 191 31.52 -26.86 -9.57
CA PRO A 191 32.95 -26.68 -9.42
C PRO A 191 33.59 -26.24 -10.74
N ALA A 192 34.72 -25.54 -10.63
CA ALA A 192 35.52 -25.15 -11.79
C ALA A 192 36.01 -26.39 -12.55
N ASP A 193 36.45 -27.41 -11.80
CA ASP A 193 36.92 -28.70 -12.30
C ASP A 193 35.80 -29.75 -12.25
N ASP A 194 36.02 -30.92 -12.85
CA ASP A 194 35.01 -32.00 -12.91
C ASP A 194 34.97 -32.88 -11.64
N ALA A 195 35.15 -32.24 -10.48
CA ALA A 195 35.20 -32.90 -9.18
C ALA A 195 33.87 -33.62 -8.84
N ASN A 196 33.97 -34.82 -8.28
CA ASN A 196 32.81 -35.59 -7.81
C ASN A 196 32.23 -35.04 -6.50
N GLU A 197 33.06 -34.33 -5.71
CA GLU A 197 32.67 -33.70 -4.46
C GLU A 197 33.17 -32.26 -4.45
N TRP A 198 32.30 -31.34 -4.03
CA TRP A 198 32.68 -29.93 -3.86
C TRP A 198 31.81 -29.27 -2.79
N SER A 199 32.23 -28.10 -2.35
CA SER A 199 31.48 -27.29 -1.39
C SER A 199 31.53 -25.82 -1.75
N SER A 200 30.51 -25.10 -1.32
CA SER A 200 30.41 -23.65 -1.41
C SER A 200 30.27 -23.08 -0.01
N ASP A 201 31.07 -22.06 0.30
CA ASP A 201 30.98 -21.28 1.53
C ASP A 201 30.64 -19.84 1.15
N SER A 202 29.54 -19.33 1.69
CA SER A 202 29.00 -18.00 1.42
C SER A 202 28.63 -17.27 2.72
N GLY A 203 28.96 -15.98 2.76
CA GLY A 203 28.37 -15.06 3.73
C GLY A 203 27.00 -14.59 3.24
N VAL A 204 25.97 -14.76 4.06
CA VAL A 204 24.59 -14.35 3.77
C VAL A 204 24.15 -13.27 4.76
N SER A 205 23.29 -12.36 4.33
CA SER A 205 22.66 -11.36 5.21
C SER A 205 21.18 -11.65 5.37
N ILE A 206 20.73 -11.76 6.62
CA ILE A 206 19.33 -11.92 6.99
C ILE A 206 18.79 -10.56 7.41
N ALA A 207 17.88 -10.01 6.63
CA ALA A 207 17.17 -8.78 6.95
C ALA A 207 15.82 -9.09 7.60
N LYS A 208 15.54 -8.46 8.74
CA LYS A 208 14.24 -8.46 9.40
C LYS A 208 13.65 -7.07 9.31
N ASN A 209 12.52 -6.96 8.59
CA ASN A 209 11.72 -5.76 8.60
C ASN A 209 10.91 -5.74 9.91
N GLY A 210 11.18 -4.75 10.77
CA GLY A 210 10.42 -4.56 12.00
C GLY A 210 8.93 -4.40 11.70
N GLU A 211 8.08 -5.04 12.50
CA GLU A 211 6.64 -4.82 12.42
C GLU A 211 6.33 -3.34 12.74
N PRO A 212 5.42 -2.69 12.00
CA PRO A 212 4.72 -1.55 12.57
C PRO A 212 3.90 -2.09 13.75
N SER A 213 4.32 -1.77 14.96
CA SER A 213 3.60 -2.15 16.18
C SER A 213 2.20 -1.51 16.13
N ARG A 214 1.20 -2.25 15.63
CA ARG A 214 -0.20 -1.88 15.79
C ARG A 214 -0.58 -2.24 17.21
N ILE A 215 -0.44 -1.29 18.12
CA ILE A 215 -1.06 -1.39 19.45
C ILE A 215 -2.57 -1.52 19.23
N PRO A 216 -3.19 -2.67 19.51
CA PRO A 216 -4.63 -2.76 19.48
C PRO A 216 -5.09 -2.12 20.78
N PHE A 217 -5.55 -0.85 20.78
CA PHE A 217 -6.63 -0.34 21.66
C PHE A 217 -6.88 1.19 21.70
N PHE A 218 -6.28 2.08 20.89
CA PHE A 218 -6.67 3.51 20.91
C PHE A 218 -6.67 4.22 19.53
N PRO A 219 -7.70 5.02 19.18
CA PRO A 219 -7.94 5.49 17.80
C PRO A 219 -7.36 6.87 17.44
N LEU A 220 -6.37 7.45 18.13
CA LEU A 220 -6.00 8.85 17.84
C LEU A 220 -4.53 9.33 17.97
N TRP A 221 -3.51 8.49 18.18
CA TRP A 221 -2.11 8.95 18.11
C TRP A 221 -1.24 8.06 17.22
N THR A 222 -0.77 8.62 16.10
CA THR A 222 0.37 8.11 15.32
C THR A 222 1.63 8.85 15.78
N LEU A 223 2.21 8.48 16.92
CA LEU A 223 3.61 8.83 17.19
C LEU A 223 4.50 7.85 16.42
N GLY A 224 5.50 8.39 15.73
CA GLY A 224 6.30 7.73 14.70
C GLY A 224 6.68 6.28 15.01
N THR A 225 6.23 5.37 14.15
CA THR A 225 6.76 4.01 14.06
C THR A 225 8.16 4.09 13.46
N SER A 226 9.19 3.82 14.26
CA SER A 226 10.49 3.48 13.70
C SER A 226 10.42 2.06 13.13
N ASN A 227 10.37 1.93 11.81
CA ASN A 227 10.69 0.67 11.15
C ASN A 227 12.18 0.42 11.39
N GLN A 228 12.50 -0.33 12.44
CA GLN A 228 13.87 -0.72 12.68
C GLN A 228 14.14 -1.97 11.83
N GLU A 229 14.74 -1.77 10.67
CA GLU A 229 15.30 -2.85 9.87
C GLU A 229 16.56 -3.34 10.58
N SER A 230 16.61 -4.62 10.93
CA SER A 230 17.81 -5.24 11.49
C SER A 230 18.39 -6.24 10.51
N VAL A 231 19.66 -6.07 10.17
CA VAL A 231 20.42 -6.99 9.31
C VAL A 231 21.41 -7.78 10.17
N GLN A 232 21.45 -9.09 10.00
CA GLN A 232 22.36 -10.01 10.68
C GLN A 232 23.11 -10.86 9.65
N ALA A 233 24.42 -11.01 9.83
CA ALA A 233 25.23 -11.91 9.01
C ALA A 233 25.00 -13.37 9.41
N ALA A 234 25.05 -14.26 8.43
CA ALA A 234 24.99 -15.71 8.56
C ALA A 234 26.11 -16.34 7.71
N SER A 235 26.60 -17.50 8.12
CA SER A 235 27.47 -18.35 7.31
C SER A 235 26.62 -19.47 6.73
N GLU A 236 26.77 -19.70 5.43
CA GLU A 236 26.10 -20.73 4.66
C GLU A 236 27.14 -21.65 4.03
N VAL A 237 26.99 -22.96 4.25
CA VAL A 237 27.84 -24.00 3.69
C VAL A 237 26.97 -25.03 2.99
N ILE A 238 27.27 -25.26 1.72
CA ILE A 238 26.59 -26.27 0.90
C ILE A 238 27.63 -27.28 0.43
N ARG A 239 27.34 -28.57 0.60
CA ARG A 239 28.21 -29.66 0.14
C ARG A 239 27.47 -30.54 -0.84
N TYR A 240 28.16 -30.91 -1.90
CA TYR A 240 27.62 -31.68 -3.01
C TYR A 240 28.47 -32.93 -3.24
N GLN A 241 27.80 -34.03 -3.57
CA GLN A 241 28.42 -35.29 -3.94
C GLN A 241 27.66 -35.90 -5.12
N ARG A 242 28.37 -36.14 -6.23
CA ARG A 242 27.83 -36.80 -7.41
C ARG A 242 27.61 -38.29 -7.10
N GLU A 243 26.37 -38.76 -7.16
CA GLU A 243 26.04 -40.16 -6.85
C GLU A 243 26.00 -41.03 -8.11
N LYS A 244 25.33 -40.52 -9.15
CA LYS A 244 25.15 -41.20 -10.42
C LYS A 244 25.25 -40.19 -11.54
N SER A 245 25.91 -40.56 -12.63
CA SER A 245 25.93 -39.79 -13.86
C SER A 245 25.77 -40.75 -15.03
N ASP A 246 24.81 -40.49 -15.90
CA ASP A 246 24.68 -41.14 -17.21
C ASP A 246 24.47 -40.07 -18.30
N ASP A 247 24.38 -40.48 -19.57
CA ASP A 247 24.25 -39.55 -20.70
C ASP A 247 22.97 -38.69 -20.65
N GLN A 248 21.98 -39.07 -19.84
CA GLN A 248 20.70 -38.36 -19.73
C GLN A 248 20.63 -37.52 -18.46
N LEU A 249 21.06 -38.06 -17.33
CA LEU A 249 20.82 -37.50 -16.01
C LEU A 249 22.03 -37.63 -15.08
N THR A 250 22.36 -36.55 -14.39
CA THR A 250 23.29 -36.57 -13.24
C THR A 250 22.51 -36.34 -11.96
N VAL A 251 22.69 -37.22 -10.97
CA VAL A 251 22.09 -37.14 -9.63
C VAL A 251 23.16 -36.72 -8.63
N ILE A 252 22.88 -35.63 -7.91
CA ILE A 252 23.78 -35.04 -6.92
C ILE A 252 23.09 -35.03 -5.57
N ARG A 253 23.74 -35.61 -4.57
CA ARG A 253 23.37 -35.46 -3.17
C ARG A 253 23.81 -34.08 -2.68
N LYS A 254 22.91 -33.36 -2.02
CA LYS A 254 23.15 -32.03 -1.45
C LYS A 254 22.95 -32.06 0.05
N THR A 255 23.87 -31.43 0.78
CA THR A 255 23.71 -31.10 2.19
C THR A 255 23.88 -29.60 2.38
N TYR A 256 23.09 -29.03 3.29
CA TYR A 256 22.99 -27.60 3.52
C TYR A 256 23.11 -27.31 5.01
N GLU A 257 23.86 -26.27 5.34
CA GLU A 257 23.97 -25.76 6.70
C GLU A 257 24.08 -24.23 6.66
N MET A 258 23.24 -23.56 7.45
CA MET A 258 23.33 -22.13 7.69
C MET A 258 23.27 -21.85 9.18
N THR A 259 24.16 -20.99 9.65
CA THR A 259 24.24 -20.57 11.06
C THR A 259 24.41 -19.08 11.18
N THR A 260 23.71 -18.47 12.14
CA THR A 260 24.00 -17.10 12.57
C THR A 260 24.86 -17.09 13.83
N PRO A 261 25.76 -16.10 14.01
CA PRO A 261 26.48 -15.91 15.26
C PRO A 261 25.52 -15.75 16.45
N ASN A 262 25.74 -16.54 17.51
CA ASN A 262 24.94 -16.46 18.73
C ASN A 262 25.50 -15.37 19.65
N THR A 263 24.96 -14.15 19.54
CA THR A 263 25.35 -13.01 20.38
C THR A 263 24.51 -12.86 21.66
N GLY A 264 23.66 -13.84 21.99
CA GLY A 264 22.85 -13.88 23.23
C GLY A 264 21.65 -12.93 23.27
N ASP A 265 21.79 -11.70 22.77
CA ASP A 265 20.74 -10.65 22.82
C ASP A 265 19.80 -10.62 21.60
N ARG A 266 20.07 -11.43 20.57
CA ARG A 266 19.33 -11.44 19.29
C ARG A 266 18.83 -12.83 18.93
N GLU A 267 17.80 -12.88 18.09
CA GLU A 267 17.35 -14.12 17.47
C GLU A 267 18.51 -14.80 16.75
N SER A 268 18.61 -16.12 16.90
CA SER A 268 19.59 -16.92 16.17
C SER A 268 18.87 -17.96 15.33
N PHE A 269 19.38 -18.14 14.11
CA PHE A 269 18.87 -19.05 13.11
C PHE A 269 19.90 -20.15 12.86
N HIS A 270 19.42 -21.39 12.87
CA HIS A 270 20.18 -22.53 12.41
C HIS A 270 19.31 -23.34 11.45
N MET A 271 19.76 -23.47 10.21
CA MET A 271 19.06 -24.25 9.19
C MET A 271 19.96 -25.36 8.68
N THR A 272 19.46 -26.59 8.70
CA THR A 272 20.14 -27.75 8.12
C THR A 272 19.26 -28.36 7.05
N GLY A 273 19.84 -28.90 5.99
CA GLY A 273 19.06 -29.62 4.98
C GLY A 273 19.84 -30.70 4.28
N GLN A 274 19.11 -31.64 3.69
CA GLN A 274 19.67 -32.73 2.89
C GLN A 274 18.67 -33.20 1.84
N GLY A 275 19.19 -33.70 0.72
CA GLY A 275 18.35 -34.25 -0.33
C GLY A 275 19.10 -34.52 -1.62
N THR A 276 18.34 -34.63 -2.70
CA THR A 276 18.85 -34.90 -4.04
C THR A 276 18.47 -33.78 -5.00
N TRP A 277 19.37 -33.52 -5.93
CA TRP A 277 19.19 -32.59 -7.04
C TRP A 277 19.60 -33.28 -8.33
N GLU A 278 18.75 -33.20 -9.34
CA GLU A 278 18.91 -33.89 -10.60
C GLU A 278 19.13 -32.90 -11.73
N PHE A 279 20.09 -33.19 -12.59
CA PHE A 279 20.48 -32.37 -13.73
C PHE A 279 20.29 -33.11 -15.04
N ASN A 280 19.64 -32.46 -16.00
CA ASN A 280 19.44 -33.03 -17.33
C ASN A 280 20.66 -32.73 -18.21
N ASN A 281 21.44 -33.77 -18.53
CA ASN A 281 22.67 -33.63 -19.30
C ASN A 281 22.44 -33.27 -20.77
N GLN A 282 21.29 -33.65 -21.32
CA GLN A 282 20.94 -33.36 -22.72
C GLN A 282 20.47 -31.92 -22.91
N GLN A 283 19.64 -31.42 -21.98
CA GLN A 283 19.09 -30.07 -22.05
C GLN A 283 19.98 -29.04 -21.33
N ARG A 284 20.98 -29.51 -20.57
CA ARG A 284 21.91 -28.70 -19.77
C ARG A 284 21.18 -27.73 -18.83
N ILE A 285 20.08 -28.20 -18.22
CA ILE A 285 19.24 -27.47 -17.26
C ILE A 285 18.86 -28.36 -16.05
N PRO A 286 18.45 -27.76 -14.92
CA PRO A 286 17.95 -28.52 -13.78
C PRO A 286 16.72 -29.36 -14.14
N GLN A 287 16.66 -30.61 -13.67
CA GLN A 287 15.55 -31.52 -13.91
C GLN A 287 14.58 -31.53 -12.72
N SER A 288 15.07 -31.78 -11.51
CA SER A 288 14.24 -31.90 -10.31
C SER A 288 15.07 -31.75 -9.03
N SER A 289 14.39 -31.58 -7.90
CA SER A 289 15.02 -31.72 -6.58
C SER A 289 14.01 -32.09 -5.51
N GLU A 290 14.45 -32.87 -4.54
CA GLU A 290 13.73 -33.17 -3.30
C GLU A 290 14.67 -32.90 -2.12
N MET A 291 14.37 -31.85 -1.35
CA MET A 291 15.17 -31.41 -0.22
C MET A 291 14.34 -31.38 1.06
N ASN A 292 14.90 -31.91 2.14
CA ASN A 292 14.35 -31.79 3.48
C ASN A 292 15.20 -30.82 4.29
N TYR A 293 14.58 -29.79 4.84
CA TYR A 293 15.22 -28.81 5.70
C TYR A 293 14.64 -28.86 7.11
N THR A 294 15.43 -28.40 8.08
CA THR A 294 15.01 -28.13 9.45
C THR A 294 15.52 -26.76 9.82
N LEU A 295 14.60 -25.82 10.07
CA LEU A 295 14.92 -24.48 10.57
C LEU A 295 14.65 -24.41 12.06
N VAL A 296 15.68 -24.10 12.84
CA VAL A 296 15.59 -23.83 14.27
C VAL A 296 15.76 -22.33 14.49
N VAL A 297 14.74 -21.70 15.08
CA VAL A 297 14.75 -20.30 15.49
C VAL A 297 14.82 -20.26 17.00
N LYS A 298 15.89 -19.66 17.54
CA LYS A 298 15.98 -19.38 18.97
C LYS A 298 15.77 -17.89 19.19
N ASP A 299 14.74 -17.56 19.97
CA ASP A 299 14.44 -16.20 20.40
C ASP A 299 14.37 -16.16 21.93
N ARG A 300 15.38 -15.56 22.56
CA ARG A 300 15.54 -15.46 24.02
C ARG A 300 15.35 -16.81 24.73
N ASN A 301 14.13 -17.10 25.19
CA ASN A 301 13.77 -18.32 25.93
C ASN A 301 12.92 -19.32 25.10
N THR A 302 12.56 -18.99 23.87
CA THR A 302 11.74 -19.83 23.00
C THR A 302 12.59 -20.43 21.90
N THR A 303 12.48 -21.74 21.69
CA THR A 303 13.05 -22.43 20.53
C THR A 303 11.92 -23.00 19.70
N THR A 304 11.85 -22.61 18.42
CA THR A 304 10.84 -23.10 17.48
C THR A 304 11.53 -23.82 16.34
N THR A 305 11.04 -25.01 16.00
CA THR A 305 11.60 -25.85 14.94
C THR A 305 10.57 -26.02 13.82
N TYR A 306 11.00 -25.81 12.58
CA TYR A 306 10.19 -25.96 11.37
C TYR A 306 10.83 -26.99 10.44
N PRO A 307 10.32 -28.23 10.42
CA PRO A 307 10.63 -29.19 9.36
C PRO A 307 10.00 -28.74 8.05
N MET A 308 10.79 -28.72 6.98
CA MET A 308 10.37 -28.28 5.65
C MET A 308 10.73 -29.31 4.60
N GLU A 309 9.87 -29.48 3.62
CA GLU A 309 10.05 -30.35 2.46
C GLU A 309 9.89 -29.50 1.21
N LEU A 310 10.92 -29.43 0.38
CA LEU A 310 10.96 -28.64 -0.85
C LEU A 310 11.11 -29.59 -2.03
N LYS A 311 10.16 -29.48 -2.97
CA LYS A 311 10.13 -30.25 -4.21
C LYS A 311 9.98 -29.32 -5.39
N PHE A 312 10.77 -29.58 -6.42
CA PHE A 312 10.48 -29.04 -7.74
C PHE A 312 10.76 -30.06 -8.84
N SER A 313 10.03 -29.94 -9.95
CA SER A 313 10.23 -30.79 -11.13
C SER A 313 9.97 -30.03 -12.42
N LEU A 314 10.80 -30.29 -13.43
CA LEU A 314 10.65 -29.74 -14.77
C LEU A 314 9.32 -30.20 -15.39
N LEU A 315 8.52 -29.25 -15.85
CA LEU A 315 7.24 -29.52 -16.50
C LEU A 315 7.41 -29.94 -17.94
N THR A 316 6.64 -30.94 -18.35
CA THR A 316 6.53 -31.32 -19.77
C THR A 316 5.76 -30.26 -20.56
N PRO A 317 6.05 -30.09 -21.87
CA PRO A 317 5.32 -29.16 -22.73
C PRO A 317 3.80 -29.39 -22.72
N GLU A 318 3.36 -30.65 -22.64
CA GLU A 318 1.95 -31.02 -22.54
C GLU A 318 1.29 -30.47 -21.27
N ARG A 319 1.97 -30.59 -20.12
CA ARG A 319 1.44 -30.06 -18.86
C ARG A 319 1.41 -28.53 -18.86
N ILE A 320 2.39 -27.88 -19.47
CA ILE A 320 2.39 -26.42 -19.65
C ILE A 320 1.15 -25.97 -20.45
N ALA A 321 0.85 -26.64 -21.56
CA ALA A 321 -0.33 -26.34 -22.37
C ALA A 321 -1.65 -26.53 -21.60
N GLN A 322 -1.76 -27.59 -20.80
CA GLN A 322 -2.93 -27.81 -19.92
C GLN A 322 -3.10 -26.68 -18.90
N LEU A 323 -2.01 -26.26 -18.24
CA LEU A 323 -2.04 -25.18 -17.26
C LEU A 323 -2.47 -23.85 -17.88
N GLU A 324 -2.09 -23.57 -19.13
CA GLU A 324 -2.55 -22.37 -19.84
C GLU A 324 -4.07 -22.39 -20.10
N VAL A 325 -4.63 -23.55 -20.46
CA VAL A 325 -6.08 -23.72 -20.65
C VAL A 325 -6.82 -23.55 -19.32
N GLU A 326 -6.34 -24.17 -18.25
CA GLU A 326 -6.90 -24.05 -16.89
C GLU A 326 -6.91 -22.59 -16.42
N ARG A 327 -5.80 -21.85 -16.64
CA ARG A 327 -5.68 -20.43 -16.28
C ARG A 327 -6.66 -19.55 -17.05
N LYS A 328 -6.81 -19.75 -18.35
CA LYS A 328 -7.79 -19.00 -19.17
C LYS A 328 -9.22 -19.25 -18.69
N ALA A 329 -9.59 -20.51 -18.47
CA ALA A 329 -10.91 -20.85 -17.95
C ALA A 329 -11.19 -20.27 -16.56
N ALA A 330 -10.19 -20.26 -15.66
CA ALA A 330 -10.30 -19.63 -14.35
C ALA A 330 -10.47 -18.11 -14.43
N ALA A 331 -9.72 -17.44 -15.33
CA ALA A 331 -9.84 -16.01 -15.57
C ALA A 331 -11.26 -15.65 -16.06
N GLU A 332 -11.80 -16.39 -17.03
CA GLU A 332 -13.17 -16.21 -17.52
C GLU A 332 -14.23 -16.40 -16.43
N ARG A 333 -14.08 -17.44 -15.59
CA ARG A 333 -14.99 -17.65 -14.44
C ARG A 333 -14.93 -16.48 -13.45
N SER A 334 -13.73 -16.01 -13.13
CA SER A 334 -13.55 -14.88 -12.22
C SER A 334 -14.14 -13.58 -12.77
N ALA A 335 -14.01 -13.35 -14.08
CA ALA A 335 -14.59 -12.20 -14.76
C ALA A 335 -16.12 -12.25 -14.72
N LYS A 336 -16.75 -13.40 -15.02
CA LYS A 336 -18.20 -13.59 -14.91
C LYS A 336 -18.70 -13.34 -13.50
N ILE A 337 -18.05 -13.89 -12.48
CA ILE A 337 -18.41 -13.65 -11.08
C ILE A 337 -18.28 -12.16 -10.71
N ALA A 338 -17.24 -11.48 -11.22
CA ALA A 338 -17.05 -10.06 -10.98
C ALA A 338 -18.14 -9.21 -11.66
N GLU A 339 -18.53 -9.54 -12.89
CA GLU A 339 -19.63 -8.91 -13.62
C GLU A 339 -20.98 -9.14 -12.91
N GLU A 340 -21.28 -10.39 -12.53
CA GLU A 340 -22.47 -10.72 -11.75
C GLU A 340 -22.53 -9.95 -10.42
N ARG A 341 -21.41 -9.85 -9.70
CA ARG A 341 -21.32 -9.06 -8.47
C ARG A 341 -21.53 -7.57 -8.74
N LYS A 342 -20.96 -7.02 -9.81
CA LYS A 342 -21.17 -5.62 -10.20
C LYS A 342 -22.64 -5.36 -10.52
N ALA A 343 -23.25 -6.22 -11.35
CA ALA A 343 -24.67 -6.14 -11.68
C ALA A 343 -25.56 -6.27 -10.43
N GLN A 344 -25.22 -7.16 -9.49
CA GLN A 344 -25.94 -7.27 -8.21
C GLN A 344 -25.80 -6.00 -7.35
N VAL A 345 -24.62 -5.39 -7.30
CA VAL A 345 -24.40 -4.13 -6.57
C VAL A 345 -25.17 -2.98 -7.22
N GLU A 346 -25.16 -2.88 -8.54
CA GLU A 346 -25.92 -1.88 -9.30
C GLU A 346 -27.43 -2.06 -9.13
N ASN A 347 -27.93 -3.29 -9.23
CA ASN A 347 -29.34 -3.61 -9.00
C ASN A 347 -29.75 -3.27 -7.57
N ARG A 348 -28.95 -3.65 -6.56
CA ARG A 348 -29.22 -3.28 -5.16
C ARG A 348 -29.19 -1.77 -4.95
N LYS A 349 -28.29 -1.05 -5.62
CA LYS A 349 -28.24 0.42 -5.56
C LYS A 349 -29.48 1.03 -6.22
N ALA A 350 -29.89 0.52 -7.38
CA ALA A 350 -31.09 0.98 -8.09
C ALA A 350 -32.38 0.70 -7.29
N GLU A 351 -32.47 -0.44 -6.62
CA GLU A 351 -33.57 -0.76 -5.70
C GLU A 351 -33.56 0.14 -4.47
N ALA A 352 -32.38 0.44 -3.91
CA ALA A 352 -32.25 1.37 -2.79
C ALA A 352 -32.65 2.80 -3.16
N GLU A 353 -32.40 3.26 -4.38
CA GLU A 353 -32.74 4.62 -4.84
C GLU A 353 -34.23 4.84 -5.11
N LYS A 354 -35.06 3.78 -5.17
CA LYS A 354 -36.50 3.90 -5.40
C LYS A 354 -37.20 4.52 -4.17
N PRO A 355 -38.06 5.53 -4.36
CA PRO A 355 -38.88 6.07 -3.27
C PRO A 355 -39.89 5.05 -2.77
N LEU A 356 -40.35 5.21 -1.52
CA LEU A 356 -41.44 4.38 -0.98
C LEU A 356 -42.75 4.70 -1.69
N ASN A 357 -43.57 3.68 -1.93
CA ASN A 357 -44.94 3.88 -2.39
C ASN A 357 -45.81 4.44 -1.25
N GLU A 358 -46.96 5.05 -1.57
CA GLU A 358 -47.86 5.67 -0.58
C GLU A 358 -48.34 4.70 0.50
N GLN A 359 -48.64 3.45 0.13
CA GLN A 359 -49.03 2.42 1.09
C GLN A 359 -47.86 2.01 1.99
N GLU A 360 -46.67 1.79 1.41
CA GLU A 360 -45.46 1.47 2.17
C GLU A 360 -45.09 2.60 3.14
N LYS A 361 -45.27 3.86 2.73
CA LYS A 361 -45.05 5.02 3.59
C LYS A 361 -45.98 5.01 4.80
N LYS A 362 -47.28 4.75 4.60
CA LYS A 362 -48.26 4.64 5.70
C LYS A 362 -47.87 3.53 6.68
N ASP A 363 -47.53 2.36 6.16
CA ASP A 363 -47.16 1.20 6.98
C ASP A 363 -45.85 1.44 7.74
N THR A 364 -44.88 2.10 7.10
CA THR A 364 -43.61 2.51 7.71
C THR A 364 -43.84 3.49 8.86
N LEU A 365 -44.65 4.53 8.65
CA LEU A 365 -44.96 5.52 9.68
C LEU A 365 -45.69 4.88 10.87
N ALA A 366 -46.63 3.96 10.60
CA ALA A 366 -47.31 3.19 11.64
C ALA A 366 -46.35 2.27 12.41
N ALA A 367 -45.37 1.65 11.73
CA ALA A 367 -44.36 0.81 12.36
C ALA A 367 -43.39 1.63 13.23
N LEU A 368 -42.97 2.82 12.79
CA LEU A 368 -42.10 3.72 13.56
C LEU A 368 -42.81 4.33 14.78
N ALA A 369 -44.13 4.46 14.74
CA ALA A 369 -44.95 4.92 15.87
C ALA A 369 -45.39 3.79 16.82
N SER A 370 -45.00 2.55 16.55
CA SER A 370 -45.38 1.38 17.35
C SER A 370 -44.55 1.30 18.64
N ASP A 371 -45.17 0.83 19.73
CA ASP A 371 -44.45 0.53 20.99
C ASP A 371 -43.61 -0.77 20.94
N ASP A 372 -43.67 -1.52 19.82
CA ASP A 372 -42.89 -2.76 19.64
C ASP A 372 -41.46 -2.43 19.18
N TYR A 373 -40.50 -2.63 20.10
CA TYR A 373 -39.07 -2.44 19.85
C TYR A 373 -38.55 -3.17 18.60
N PHE A 374 -38.91 -4.44 18.40
CA PHE A 374 -38.38 -5.24 17.29
C PHE A 374 -38.92 -4.75 15.96
N LYS A 375 -40.20 -4.36 15.94
CA LYS A 375 -40.84 -3.76 14.78
C LYS A 375 -40.14 -2.46 14.39
N VAL A 376 -40.01 -1.51 15.33
CA VAL A 376 -39.31 -0.22 15.09
C VAL A 376 -37.87 -0.46 14.64
N HIS A 377 -37.13 -1.33 15.34
CA HIS A 377 -35.73 -1.64 15.01
C HIS A 377 -35.60 -2.20 13.57
N SER A 378 -36.42 -3.19 13.22
CA SER A 378 -36.40 -3.79 11.88
C SER A 378 -36.74 -2.78 10.78
N THR A 379 -37.74 -1.92 11.00
CA THR A 379 -38.12 -0.84 10.08
C THR A 379 -36.99 0.17 9.90
N LEU A 380 -36.32 0.61 10.97
CA LEU A 380 -35.16 1.52 10.87
C LEU A 380 -34.02 0.89 10.06
N VAL A 381 -33.72 -0.40 10.27
CA VAL A 381 -32.69 -1.12 9.51
C VAL A 381 -33.05 -1.21 8.02
N GLN A 382 -34.31 -1.50 7.69
CA GLN A 382 -34.79 -1.54 6.30
C GLN A 382 -34.69 -0.16 5.63
N LEU A 383 -35.09 0.91 6.33
CA LEU A 383 -34.99 2.27 5.82
C LEU A 383 -33.54 2.69 5.58
N MET A 384 -32.62 2.30 6.46
CA MET A 384 -31.18 2.56 6.27
C MET A 384 -30.58 1.87 5.03
N GLN A 385 -31.17 0.75 4.59
CA GLN A 385 -30.76 0.07 3.36
C GLN A 385 -31.28 0.80 2.12
N ARG A 386 -32.42 1.50 2.22
CA ARG A 386 -32.92 2.38 1.17
C ARG A 386 -32.11 3.70 1.16
N GLN A 387 -31.99 4.32 -0.01
CA GLN A 387 -31.33 5.62 -0.24
C GLN A 387 -32.06 6.37 -1.36
N PRO A 388 -33.34 6.72 -1.16
CA PRO A 388 -34.06 7.51 -2.15
C PRO A 388 -33.35 8.85 -2.37
N LYS A 389 -33.36 9.34 -3.61
CA LYS A 389 -32.74 10.63 -3.98
C LYS A 389 -33.37 11.81 -3.24
N GLU A 390 -34.67 11.72 -2.98
CA GLU A 390 -35.43 12.68 -2.18
C GLU A 390 -35.92 11.99 -0.91
N PRO A 391 -35.31 12.31 0.25
CA PRO A 391 -35.74 11.76 1.53
C PRO A 391 -37.13 12.28 1.92
N ASP A 392 -37.95 11.41 2.48
CA ASP A 392 -39.30 11.77 2.92
C ASP A 392 -39.26 12.56 4.25
N PRO A 393 -39.79 13.80 4.30
CA PRO A 393 -39.77 14.63 5.49
C PRO A 393 -40.55 14.03 6.68
N ASP A 394 -41.61 13.25 6.42
CA ASP A 394 -42.43 12.65 7.47
C ASP A 394 -41.69 11.52 8.19
N ILE A 395 -40.91 10.74 7.44
CA ILE A 395 -40.07 9.67 7.99
C ILE A 395 -38.93 10.27 8.83
N ALA A 396 -38.33 11.36 8.36
CA ALA A 396 -37.32 12.09 9.13
C ALA A 396 -37.92 12.63 10.45
N LEU A 397 -39.13 13.18 10.42
CA LEU A 397 -39.81 13.65 11.62
C LEU A 397 -40.11 12.50 12.61
N ALA A 398 -40.57 11.35 12.11
CA ALA A 398 -40.79 10.15 12.92
C ALA A 398 -39.48 9.66 13.57
N ALA A 399 -38.39 9.60 12.80
CA ALA A 399 -37.07 9.22 13.31
C ALA A 399 -36.53 10.22 14.35
N ARG A 400 -36.77 11.53 14.19
CA ARG A 400 -36.37 12.54 15.19
C ARG A 400 -37.02 12.29 16.56
N LYS A 401 -38.27 11.84 16.61
CA LYS A 401 -38.94 11.50 17.87
C LYS A 401 -38.26 10.31 18.58
N LEU A 402 -37.66 9.41 17.82
CA LEU A 402 -36.99 8.21 18.34
C LEU A 402 -35.57 8.48 18.86
N LEU A 403 -35.01 9.68 18.64
CA LEU A 403 -33.66 10.04 19.14
C LEU A 403 -33.56 9.96 20.67
N ASN A 404 -34.64 10.30 21.37
CA ASN A 404 -34.72 10.31 22.84
C ASN A 404 -35.30 9.00 23.42
N SER A 405 -35.51 7.98 22.59
CA SER A 405 -35.99 6.66 23.02
C SER A 405 -34.85 5.80 23.59
N ASP A 406 -35.05 4.48 23.66
CA ASP A 406 -34.00 3.53 24.05
C ASP A 406 -32.70 3.75 23.27
N ARG A 407 -31.55 3.52 23.92
CA ARG A 407 -30.21 3.76 23.35
C ARG A 407 -29.99 3.07 22.01
N GLY A 408 -30.53 1.86 21.82
CA GLY A 408 -30.42 1.11 20.57
C GLY A 408 -31.19 1.76 19.42
N LEU A 409 -32.46 2.14 19.68
CA LEU A 409 -33.32 2.81 18.69
C LEU A 409 -32.84 4.23 18.38
N GLY A 410 -32.44 4.99 19.41
CA GLY A 410 -31.91 6.34 19.25
C GLY A 410 -30.66 6.38 18.36
N MET A 411 -29.75 5.41 18.52
CA MET A 411 -28.58 5.28 17.63
C MET A 411 -28.95 4.96 16.19
N LEU A 412 -29.95 4.12 15.95
CA LEU A 412 -30.41 3.79 14.60
C LEU A 412 -31.14 4.97 13.96
N ALA A 413 -31.98 5.67 14.71
CA ALA A 413 -32.65 6.89 14.28
C ALA A 413 -31.64 8.00 13.94
N GLU A 414 -30.61 8.19 14.76
CA GLU A 414 -29.50 9.12 14.50
C GLU A 414 -28.79 8.78 13.18
N ARG A 415 -28.43 7.49 12.97
CA ARG A 415 -27.79 7.06 11.72
C ARG A 415 -28.68 7.27 10.49
N LEU A 416 -29.97 7.00 10.63
CA LEU A 416 -30.93 7.25 9.55
C LEU A 416 -30.98 8.74 9.22
N LEU A 417 -31.13 9.61 10.22
CA LEU A 417 -31.19 11.06 10.01
C LEU A 417 -29.88 11.62 9.44
N LEU A 418 -28.72 11.13 9.86
CA LEU A 418 -27.45 11.53 9.26
C LEU A 418 -27.40 11.23 7.75
N LYS A 419 -28.01 10.13 7.33
CA LYS A 419 -28.05 9.75 5.91
C LYS A 419 -29.13 10.50 5.13
N HIS A 420 -30.30 10.73 5.72
CA HIS A 420 -31.52 11.17 5.02
C HIS A 420 -31.95 12.61 5.32
N ASP A 421 -31.40 13.29 6.33
CA ASP A 421 -31.79 14.65 6.70
C ASP A 421 -30.54 15.56 6.67
N PRO A 422 -30.31 16.31 5.57
CA PRO A 422 -29.17 17.22 5.44
C PRO A 422 -29.13 18.27 6.55
N LYS A 423 -30.29 18.79 6.98
CA LYS A 423 -30.37 19.79 8.06
C LYS A 423 -29.94 19.17 9.39
N PHE A 424 -30.41 17.95 9.69
CA PHE A 424 -29.96 17.23 10.89
C PHE A 424 -28.45 16.96 10.84
N ARG A 425 -27.91 16.56 9.69
CA ARG A 425 -26.46 16.31 9.52
C ARG A 425 -25.63 17.53 9.84
N VAL A 426 -25.98 18.69 9.25
CA VAL A 426 -25.29 19.95 9.52
C VAL A 426 -25.40 20.31 11.00
N ASN A 427 -26.60 20.29 11.59
CA ASN A 427 -26.76 20.58 13.02
C ASN A 427 -25.94 19.64 13.91
N HIS A 428 -25.87 18.37 13.55
CA HIS A 428 -25.10 17.35 14.29
C HIS A 428 -23.59 17.53 14.20
N GLU A 429 -23.08 18.09 13.11
CA GLU A 429 -21.67 18.48 13.02
C GLU A 429 -21.35 19.62 14.00
N TYR A 430 -22.30 20.55 14.22
CA TYR A 430 -22.14 21.70 15.13
C TYR A 430 -22.41 21.39 16.60
N THR A 431 -22.86 20.18 16.94
CA THR A 431 -22.95 19.71 18.33
C THR A 431 -21.69 18.98 18.79
N ARG A 432 -20.80 18.59 17.87
CA ARG A 432 -19.59 17.80 18.15
C ARG A 432 -18.35 18.70 18.25
N SER A 433 -17.33 18.23 18.97
CA SER A 433 -16.01 18.91 19.04
C SER A 433 -15.13 18.59 17.83
N MET A 434 -15.70 18.63 16.62
CA MET A 434 -14.99 18.34 15.37
C MET A 434 -14.83 19.60 14.53
N PRO A 435 -13.80 19.68 13.66
CA PRO A 435 -13.66 20.78 12.71
C PRO A 435 -14.88 20.84 11.78
N VAL A 436 -15.37 22.05 11.51
CA VAL A 436 -16.43 22.33 10.54
C VAL A 436 -15.86 23.00 9.28
N PRO A 437 -16.50 22.89 8.11
CA PRO A 437 -16.11 23.64 6.93
C PRO A 437 -16.30 25.15 7.14
N SER A 438 -15.41 25.97 6.57
CA SER A 438 -15.55 27.42 6.59
C SER A 438 -16.80 27.86 5.83
N THR A 439 -17.59 28.75 6.40
CA THR A 439 -18.78 29.31 5.71
C THR A 439 -18.43 30.52 4.84
N GLY A 440 -17.30 31.17 5.11
CA GLY A 440 -16.95 32.46 4.49
C GLY A 440 -17.83 33.63 4.93
N LEU A 441 -18.81 33.40 5.84
CA LEU A 441 -19.71 34.41 6.37
C LEU A 441 -18.98 35.23 7.43
N LYS A 442 -18.23 36.24 6.98
CA LYS A 442 -17.39 37.09 7.83
C LYS A 442 -18.23 37.90 8.82
N VAL A 443 -17.68 38.08 10.02
CA VAL A 443 -18.25 38.94 11.06
C VAL A 443 -17.43 40.23 11.15
N ASP A 444 -18.08 41.36 10.94
CA ASP A 444 -17.47 42.70 11.08
C ASP A 444 -18.07 43.48 12.26
N SER A 445 -17.66 44.75 12.41
CA SER A 445 -18.16 45.65 13.45
C SER A 445 -19.65 46.00 13.30
N SER A 446 -20.20 45.89 12.10
CA SER A 446 -21.61 46.15 11.80
C SER A 446 -22.51 44.93 12.01
N THR A 447 -21.91 43.73 12.04
CA THR A 447 -22.61 42.46 12.23
C THR A 447 -23.15 42.37 13.66
N LYS A 448 -24.48 42.33 13.80
CA LYS A 448 -25.13 42.18 15.11
C LYS A 448 -24.95 40.75 15.61
N LEU A 449 -24.34 40.61 16.78
CA LEU A 449 -24.16 39.34 17.48
C LEU A 449 -24.99 39.33 18.77
N TYR A 450 -25.37 38.15 19.24
CA TYR A 450 -26.07 37.99 20.51
C TYR A 450 -25.51 36.83 21.32
N VAL A 451 -25.69 36.89 22.65
CA VAL A 451 -25.27 35.82 23.57
C VAL A 451 -26.11 34.57 23.32
N GLY A 452 -25.46 33.42 23.23
CA GLY A 452 -26.06 32.14 22.83
C GLY A 452 -25.97 31.84 21.33
N GLN A 453 -25.53 32.78 20.49
CA GLN A 453 -25.42 32.54 19.06
C GLN A 453 -24.33 31.49 18.74
N ILE A 454 -24.65 30.54 17.86
CA ILE A 454 -23.71 29.55 17.33
C ILE A 454 -22.91 30.18 16.19
N ILE A 455 -21.60 30.13 16.32
CA ILE A 455 -20.60 30.68 15.40
C ILE A 455 -19.50 29.66 15.13
N GLN A 456 -18.64 29.97 14.17
CA GLN A 456 -17.38 29.26 13.94
C GLN A 456 -16.21 30.14 14.37
N VAL A 457 -15.26 29.58 15.10
CA VAL A 457 -14.01 30.26 15.46
C VAL A 457 -12.84 29.62 14.71
N HIS A 458 -11.91 30.45 14.24
CA HIS A 458 -10.70 29.98 13.59
C HIS A 458 -9.60 29.72 14.62
N GLU A 459 -9.24 28.45 14.82
CA GLU A 459 -8.22 28.03 15.78
C GLU A 459 -7.37 26.91 15.17
N HIS A 460 -6.04 26.94 15.37
CA HIS A 460 -5.12 25.92 14.88
C HIS A 460 -5.29 25.57 13.38
N ARG A 461 -5.54 26.58 12.53
CA ARG A 461 -5.80 26.44 11.08
C ARG A 461 -7.06 25.65 10.72
N ARG A 462 -8.06 25.62 11.62
CA ARG A 462 -9.33 24.91 11.45
C ARG A 462 -10.47 25.77 11.97
N TRP A 463 -11.68 25.54 11.48
CA TRP A 463 -12.89 26.17 12.01
C TRP A 463 -13.57 25.24 13.01
N ILE A 464 -13.95 25.76 14.17
CA ILE A 464 -14.57 24.99 15.25
C ILE A 464 -15.89 25.64 15.63
N ALA A 465 -16.93 24.84 15.82
CA ALA A 465 -18.23 25.33 16.28
C ALA A 465 -18.16 25.76 17.76
N ALA A 466 -18.63 26.97 18.03
CA ALA A 466 -18.67 27.57 19.36
C ALA A 466 -19.96 28.36 19.56
N GLU A 467 -20.25 28.68 20.82
CA GLU A 467 -21.39 29.49 21.23
C GLU A 467 -20.89 30.78 21.89
N ILE A 468 -21.51 31.93 21.58
CA ILE A 468 -21.17 33.21 22.20
C ILE A 468 -21.61 33.18 23.67
N ALA A 469 -20.64 33.33 24.58
CA ALA A 469 -20.88 33.39 26.01
C ALA A 469 -21.09 34.82 26.49
N GLU A 470 -20.32 35.77 25.97
CA GLU A 470 -20.33 37.18 26.37
C GLU A 470 -19.79 38.06 25.24
N LEU A 471 -20.32 39.28 25.14
CA LEU A 471 -19.84 40.33 24.24
C LEU A 471 -19.09 41.35 25.10
N LEU A 472 -17.79 41.53 24.87
CA LEU A 472 -16.94 42.40 25.69
C LEU A 472 -16.97 43.84 25.15
N ASP A 473 -16.85 44.80 26.05
CA ASP A 473 -16.79 46.24 25.70
C ASP A 473 -15.59 46.59 24.79
N SER A 474 -14.55 45.73 24.76
CA SER A 474 -13.41 45.85 23.85
C SER A 474 -13.75 45.59 22.37
N GLY A 475 -14.93 45.05 22.09
CA GLY A 475 -15.34 44.57 20.77
C GLY A 475 -15.00 43.10 20.50
N ASP A 476 -14.28 42.45 21.41
CA ASP A 476 -13.99 41.01 21.36
C ASP A 476 -15.18 40.16 21.84
N VAL A 477 -15.19 38.89 21.47
CA VAL A 477 -16.26 37.95 21.77
C VAL A 477 -15.72 36.81 22.61
N ALA A 478 -16.29 36.61 23.81
CA ALA A 478 -16.02 35.43 24.62
C ALA A 478 -16.93 34.29 24.18
N ILE A 479 -16.36 33.10 24.00
CA ILE A 479 -17.05 31.92 23.46
C ILE A 479 -16.93 30.74 24.42
N ILE A 480 -17.85 29.79 24.29
CA ILE A 480 -17.78 28.45 24.88
C ILE A 480 -17.76 27.44 23.73
N TYR A 481 -16.79 26.52 23.74
CA TYR A 481 -16.73 25.45 22.73
C TYR A 481 -17.86 24.44 22.91
N ARG A 482 -18.37 23.90 21.80
CA ARG A 482 -19.41 22.86 21.81
C ARG A 482 -18.80 21.45 21.77
N GLY A 483 -19.37 20.51 22.54
CA GLY A 483 -19.11 19.05 22.47
C GLY A 483 -18.62 18.41 23.77
N TRP A 484 -17.57 17.57 23.74
CA TRP A 484 -17.15 16.81 24.95
C TRP A 484 -16.23 17.67 25.84
N GLY A 485 -16.73 18.08 27.01
CA GLY A 485 -16.00 18.91 27.99
C GLY A 485 -16.32 20.41 27.94
N ASN A 486 -17.61 20.77 27.85
CA ASN A 486 -18.25 22.09 27.63
C ASN A 486 -17.85 23.30 28.53
N ASN A 487 -16.69 23.32 29.18
CA ASN A 487 -16.26 24.45 30.00
C ASN A 487 -15.04 25.19 29.41
N ARG A 488 -14.57 24.80 28.23
CA ARG A 488 -13.50 25.54 27.56
C ARG A 488 -14.05 26.86 27.04
N ARG A 489 -13.44 27.94 27.49
CA ARG A 489 -13.72 29.31 27.04
C ARG A 489 -12.55 29.84 26.25
N GLY A 490 -12.85 30.70 25.28
CA GLY A 490 -11.85 31.46 24.54
C GLY A 490 -12.34 32.88 24.31
N THR A 491 -11.43 33.77 23.96
CA THR A 491 -11.75 35.15 23.55
C THR A 491 -11.18 35.35 22.16
N PHE A 492 -12.05 35.75 21.23
CA PHE A 492 -11.72 35.89 19.82
C PHE A 492 -12.13 37.26 19.31
N ARG A 493 -11.34 37.79 18.39
CA ARG A 493 -11.71 38.99 17.63
C ARG A 493 -12.80 38.62 16.64
N ARG A 494 -13.69 39.57 16.33
CA ARG A 494 -14.73 39.40 15.30
C ARG A 494 -14.18 38.92 13.96
N ALA A 495 -12.98 39.38 13.57
CA ALA A 495 -12.33 38.98 12.32
C ALA A 495 -11.95 37.48 12.25
N ASP A 496 -11.80 36.81 13.40
CA ASP A 496 -11.45 35.39 13.52
C ASP A 496 -12.70 34.50 13.69
N ILE A 497 -13.88 35.09 13.51
CA ILE A 497 -15.18 34.45 13.69
C ILE A 497 -15.95 34.46 12.36
N GLN A 498 -16.68 33.39 12.10
CA GLN A 498 -17.67 33.31 11.03
C GLN A 498 -19.04 32.95 11.58
N LEU A 499 -20.10 33.41 10.89
CA LEU A 499 -21.45 32.96 11.18
C LEU A 499 -21.61 31.48 10.77
N ALA A 500 -22.35 30.72 11.57
CA ALA A 500 -22.80 29.41 11.16
C ALA A 500 -23.71 29.52 9.91
N PRO A 501 -23.76 28.50 9.05
CA PRO A 501 -24.59 28.50 7.86
C PRO A 501 -26.07 28.48 8.27
N PRO A 502 -26.97 29.01 7.42
CA PRO A 502 -28.38 29.22 7.76
C PRO A 502 -29.14 27.92 8.12
N GLU A 503 -28.61 26.76 7.76
CA GLU A 503 -29.17 25.45 8.09
C GLU A 503 -28.96 25.06 9.57
N VAL A 504 -28.03 25.71 10.28
CA VAL A 504 -27.79 25.49 11.71
C VAL A 504 -28.88 26.19 12.52
N ASP A 505 -29.57 25.42 13.37
CA ASP A 505 -30.59 25.91 14.28
C ASP A 505 -29.93 26.73 15.40
N GLN A 506 -30.18 28.03 15.38
CA GLN A 506 -29.67 28.98 16.37
C GLN A 506 -30.56 28.99 17.63
N PRO A 507 -30.01 28.94 18.86
CA PRO A 507 -30.82 29.00 20.06
C PRO A 507 -31.36 30.43 20.32
N ARG A 508 -32.70 30.54 20.31
CA ARG A 508 -33.56 31.71 20.64
C ARG A 508 -33.35 32.99 19.81
N LEU A 509 -34.35 33.28 18.97
CA LEU A 509 -34.98 34.61 18.86
C LEU A 509 -36.50 34.40 18.92
N THR A 510 -37.22 35.22 19.68
CA THR A 510 -38.69 35.21 19.67
C THR A 510 -39.21 35.81 18.36
N ALA A 511 -40.37 35.39 17.86
CA ALA A 511 -40.92 35.84 16.56
C ALA A 511 -41.06 37.37 16.44
N THR A 512 -41.15 38.07 17.58
CA THR A 512 -41.20 39.53 17.66
C THR A 512 -39.84 40.19 17.34
N GLU A 513 -38.72 39.50 17.60
CA GLU A 513 -37.37 40.01 17.30
C GLU A 513 -36.98 39.75 15.84
N ILE A 514 -37.43 38.63 15.23
CA ILE A 514 -37.16 38.31 13.82
C ILE A 514 -37.71 39.38 12.85
N SER A 515 -38.82 40.02 13.20
CA SER A 515 -39.41 41.12 12.41
C SER A 515 -38.57 42.42 12.45
N ALA A 516 -37.68 42.58 13.44
CA ALA A 516 -36.76 43.72 13.55
C ALA A 516 -35.41 43.49 12.83
N PHE A 517 -35.18 42.30 12.26
CA PHE A 517 -33.94 41.91 11.58
C PHE A 517 -34.11 41.62 10.07
N ALA A 518 -35.29 41.87 9.49
CA ALA A 518 -35.45 41.86 8.03
C ALA A 518 -34.83 43.14 7.44
N PRO A 519 -33.96 43.08 6.42
CA PRO A 519 -33.50 44.27 5.72
C PRO A 519 -34.67 44.86 4.93
N ALA A 520 -34.98 46.13 5.17
CA ALA A 520 -35.88 46.93 4.35
C ALA A 520 -35.20 47.26 3.01
N ALA A 521 -35.07 46.26 2.13
CA ALA A 521 -34.62 46.46 0.74
C ALA A 521 -34.98 45.24 -0.13
N ALA A 522 -36.27 44.92 -0.24
CA ALA A 522 -36.76 44.04 -1.31
C ALA A 522 -38.26 44.25 -1.57
N ALA A 523 -38.61 45.48 -1.92
CA ALA A 523 -39.77 45.76 -2.76
C ALA A 523 -39.40 46.94 -3.63
N THR A 524 -38.83 46.67 -4.81
CA THR A 524 -39.29 47.18 -6.11
C THR A 524 -38.36 46.58 -7.19
N GLU A 525 -38.97 45.87 -8.12
CA GLU A 525 -38.39 45.28 -9.33
C GLU A 525 -37.87 46.38 -10.28
N HIS A 526 -36.78 46.13 -11.03
CA HIS A 526 -36.72 46.19 -12.51
C HIS A 526 -35.29 45.96 -13.05
N SER A 527 -35.18 44.92 -13.89
CA SER A 527 -34.46 44.78 -15.17
C SER A 527 -33.08 45.44 -15.44
N GLN A 528 -32.14 44.53 -15.74
CA GLN A 528 -31.20 44.48 -16.89
C GLN A 528 -29.94 45.37 -17.00
N GLN A 529 -28.85 44.65 -17.32
CA GLN A 529 -27.68 44.95 -18.17
C GLN A 529 -26.37 45.57 -17.62
N VAL A 530 -25.35 44.69 -17.51
CA VAL A 530 -24.02 44.71 -18.19
C VAL A 530 -23.16 46.00 -18.10
N SER A 531 -22.07 45.95 -17.31
CA SER A 531 -20.65 46.05 -17.76
C SER A 531 -19.66 46.46 -16.65
N THR A 532 -18.68 45.57 -16.41
CA THR A 532 -17.22 45.76 -16.19
C THR A 532 -16.60 47.08 -15.68
N VAL A 533 -15.85 46.99 -14.56
CA VAL A 533 -14.42 47.39 -14.33
C VAL A 533 -14.02 46.80 -12.96
N SER A 534 -13.10 45.83 -12.80
CA SER A 534 -11.63 45.80 -12.94
C SER A 534 -10.84 46.75 -12.04
N ASP A 535 -10.24 46.17 -10.97
CA ASP A 535 -8.86 46.28 -10.39
C ASP A 535 -8.90 46.27 -8.84
N ALA A 536 -7.96 45.72 -8.06
CA ALA A 536 -6.80 44.86 -8.29
C ALA A 536 -6.41 44.25 -6.93
N ALA A 537 -6.41 42.92 -6.82
CA ALA A 537 -5.59 42.17 -5.87
C ALA A 537 -4.60 41.34 -6.72
N PRO A 538 -3.34 41.11 -6.28
CA PRO A 538 -2.35 40.44 -7.12
C PRO A 538 -2.81 39.01 -7.40
N THR A 539 -3.45 38.83 -8.54
CA THR A 539 -3.85 37.54 -9.05
C THR A 539 -2.57 36.86 -9.52
N VAL A 540 -2.19 35.79 -8.83
CA VAL A 540 -1.17 34.86 -9.36
C VAL A 540 -1.78 34.29 -10.64
N LYS A 541 -1.40 34.88 -11.78
CA LYS A 541 -1.91 34.51 -13.10
C LYS A 541 -1.60 33.05 -13.38
N SER A 542 -2.62 32.29 -13.79
CA SER A 542 -2.40 31.01 -14.48
C SER A 542 -1.56 31.29 -15.73
N ARG A 543 -0.50 30.51 -15.93
CA ARG A 543 0.36 30.56 -17.12
C ARG A 543 0.54 29.17 -17.69
N SER A 544 0.97 29.08 -18.94
CA SER A 544 1.44 27.82 -19.51
C SER A 544 2.84 27.52 -18.98
N TRP A 545 3.03 26.32 -18.44
CA TRP A 545 4.30 25.76 -17.98
C TRP A 545 4.73 24.67 -18.94
N SER A 546 5.99 24.65 -19.31
CA SER A 546 6.59 23.63 -20.16
C SER A 546 7.71 22.86 -19.46
N ASP A 547 7.92 21.63 -19.90
CA ASP A 547 9.08 20.84 -19.51
C ASP A 547 10.34 21.25 -20.31
N VAL A 548 11.51 20.74 -19.90
CA VAL A 548 12.79 21.01 -20.60
C VAL A 548 12.74 20.63 -22.09
N SER A 549 11.95 19.62 -22.46
CA SER A 549 11.80 19.21 -23.87
C SER A 549 10.86 20.10 -24.68
N GLY A 550 10.03 20.93 -24.03
CA GLY A 550 9.00 21.75 -24.66
C GLY A 550 7.80 20.96 -25.20
N THR A 551 7.81 19.64 -25.09
CA THR A 551 6.80 18.70 -25.61
C THR A 551 5.57 18.67 -24.72
N PHE A 552 5.75 18.83 -23.40
CA PHE A 552 4.65 18.83 -22.44
C PHE A 552 4.39 20.25 -21.97
N ARG A 553 3.16 20.74 -22.22
CA ARG A 553 2.69 22.05 -21.77
C ARG A 553 1.45 21.90 -20.92
N VAL A 554 1.40 22.61 -19.79
CA VAL A 554 0.28 22.56 -18.86
C VAL A 554 -0.05 23.97 -18.39
N GLU A 555 -1.31 24.35 -18.50
CA GLU A 555 -1.79 25.58 -17.85
C GLU A 555 -1.99 25.36 -16.36
N ALA A 556 -1.26 26.13 -15.55
CA ALA A 556 -1.31 26.03 -14.11
C ALA A 556 -0.97 27.35 -13.41
N THR A 557 -1.45 27.50 -12.19
CA THR A 557 -1.10 28.59 -11.27
C THR A 557 0.04 28.14 -10.37
N TYR A 558 1.07 28.99 -10.22
CA TYR A 558 2.15 28.76 -9.26
C TYR A 558 1.63 28.81 -7.83
N LEU A 559 1.92 27.79 -7.02
CA LEU A 559 1.55 27.76 -5.60
C LEU A 559 2.74 28.00 -4.67
N GLY A 560 3.96 27.69 -5.10
CA GLY A 560 5.17 27.87 -4.28
C GLY A 560 6.30 26.92 -4.65
N LYS A 561 7.41 26.99 -3.90
CA LYS A 561 8.56 26.07 -4.01
C LYS A 561 8.75 25.35 -2.66
N GLN A 562 8.87 24.03 -2.70
CA GLN A 562 9.18 23.20 -1.53
C GLN A 562 10.44 22.39 -1.85
N GLY A 563 11.57 22.71 -1.18
CA GLY A 563 12.86 22.10 -1.51
C GLY A 563 13.27 22.40 -2.96
N ASP A 564 13.46 21.37 -3.77
CA ASP A 564 13.81 21.47 -5.21
C ASP A 564 12.61 21.28 -6.15
N GLN A 565 11.38 21.28 -5.61
CA GLN A 565 10.16 21.06 -6.37
C GLN A 565 9.29 22.33 -6.41
N VAL A 566 8.67 22.57 -7.56
CA VAL A 566 7.70 23.64 -7.81
C VAL A 566 6.30 23.05 -7.71
N LEU A 567 5.47 23.63 -6.84
CA LEU A 567 4.07 23.27 -6.68
C LEU A 567 3.21 24.09 -7.65
N LEU A 568 2.47 23.40 -8.51
CA LEU A 568 1.60 23.98 -9.52
C LEU A 568 0.17 23.47 -9.33
N ARG A 569 -0.82 24.36 -9.42
CA ARG A 569 -2.24 23.98 -9.44
C ARG A 569 -2.78 24.09 -10.85
N ARG A 570 -3.20 22.96 -11.42
CA ARG A 570 -3.81 22.91 -12.75
C ARG A 570 -5.25 23.45 -12.71
N ASN A 571 -5.79 23.79 -13.88
CA ASN A 571 -7.17 24.29 -14.02
C ASN A 571 -8.25 23.28 -13.56
N ASP A 572 -7.93 21.98 -13.47
CA ASP A 572 -8.81 20.94 -12.92
C ASP A 572 -8.80 20.86 -11.38
N GLY A 573 -8.07 21.77 -10.72
CA GLY A 573 -7.94 21.86 -9.27
C GLY A 573 -6.89 20.92 -8.67
N LYS A 574 -6.22 20.08 -9.47
CA LYS A 574 -5.18 19.18 -8.96
C LYS A 574 -3.85 19.90 -8.78
N GLU A 575 -3.19 19.61 -7.67
CA GLU A 575 -1.84 20.08 -7.36
C GLU A 575 -0.80 19.07 -7.86
N VAL A 576 0.23 19.57 -8.52
CA VAL A 576 1.32 18.77 -9.09
C VAL A 576 2.65 19.36 -8.62
N ALA A 577 3.50 18.53 -8.05
CA ALA A 577 4.88 18.88 -7.73
C ALA A 577 5.79 18.50 -8.90
N VAL A 578 6.44 19.49 -9.51
CA VAL A 578 7.36 19.29 -10.63
C VAL A 578 8.77 19.65 -10.16
N PRO A 579 9.78 18.77 -10.32
CA PRO A 579 11.17 19.13 -10.04
C PRO A 579 11.58 20.36 -10.86
N LEU A 580 12.20 21.35 -10.23
CA LEU A 580 12.59 22.60 -10.88
C LEU A 580 13.49 22.33 -12.10
N ALA A 581 14.39 21.35 -12.00
CA ALA A 581 15.26 20.89 -13.08
C ALA A 581 14.53 20.29 -14.30
N ARG A 582 13.24 19.93 -14.16
CA ARG A 582 12.41 19.41 -15.26
C ARG A 582 11.54 20.48 -15.94
N LEU A 583 11.50 21.70 -15.42
CA LEU A 583 10.83 22.83 -16.07
C LEU A 583 11.70 23.44 -17.16
N SER A 584 11.09 24.10 -18.14
CA SER A 584 11.80 24.86 -19.17
C SER A 584 12.67 25.97 -18.57
N ALA A 585 13.70 26.39 -19.29
CA ALA A 585 14.58 27.48 -18.83
C ALA A 585 13.78 28.77 -18.53
N ASP A 586 12.78 29.08 -19.37
CA ASP A 586 11.91 30.25 -19.19
C ASP A 586 11.06 30.17 -17.92
N ASP A 587 10.56 28.97 -17.59
CA ASP A 587 9.78 28.75 -16.37
C ASP A 587 10.66 28.71 -15.12
N GLN A 588 11.88 28.19 -15.22
CA GLN A 588 12.86 28.26 -14.13
C GLN A 588 13.21 29.72 -13.79
N HIS A 589 13.46 30.55 -14.81
CA HIS A 589 13.69 31.99 -14.64
C HIS A 589 12.47 32.70 -14.04
N TYR A 590 11.26 32.31 -14.45
CA TYR A 590 10.04 32.87 -13.87
C TYR A 590 9.88 32.54 -12.39
N VAL A 591 10.14 31.29 -11.99
CA VAL A 591 10.11 30.89 -10.58
C VAL A 591 11.17 31.63 -9.76
N ALA A 592 12.38 31.82 -10.30
CA ALA A 592 13.43 32.60 -9.66
C ALA A 592 12.99 34.06 -9.43
N LYS A 593 12.33 34.68 -10.42
CA LYS A 593 11.80 36.05 -10.30
C LYS A 593 10.69 36.15 -9.25
N LEU A 594 9.79 35.18 -9.17
CA LEU A 594 8.75 35.14 -8.14
C LEU A 594 9.33 34.97 -6.73
N LEU A 595 10.42 34.22 -6.58
CA LEU A 595 11.11 34.06 -5.30
C LEU A 595 11.85 35.35 -4.89
N GLU A 596 12.50 36.04 -5.84
CA GLU A 596 13.12 37.35 -5.58
C GLU A 596 12.07 38.40 -5.21
N GLU A 597 10.91 38.40 -5.88
CA GLU A 597 9.80 39.29 -5.57
C GLU A 597 9.17 38.99 -4.20
N ALA A 598 9.02 37.71 -3.84
CA ALA A 598 8.59 37.28 -2.50
C ALA A 598 9.60 37.64 -1.40
N GLN A 599 10.90 37.63 -1.72
CA GLN A 599 11.96 38.08 -0.80
C GLN A 599 11.97 39.60 -0.63
N ARG A 600 11.73 40.36 -1.71
CA ARG A 600 11.61 41.83 -1.67
C ARG A 600 10.38 42.32 -0.90
N LEU A 601 9.29 41.56 -0.92
CA LEU A 601 8.04 41.90 -0.22
C LEU A 601 8.01 41.44 1.25
N GLY A 602 9.07 40.79 1.75
CA GLY A 602 9.18 40.37 3.15
C GLY A 602 8.21 39.25 3.52
N ASN A 603 8.70 38.00 3.47
CA ASN A 603 7.88 36.82 3.74
C ASN A 603 7.54 36.69 5.26
N PRO A 604 6.25 36.61 5.65
CA PRO A 604 5.81 36.49 7.05
C PRO A 604 5.98 35.08 7.67
N PHE A 605 6.83 34.22 7.10
CA PHE A 605 6.92 32.79 7.46
C PHE A 605 8.34 32.28 7.78
N GLU A 606 9.32 33.14 8.08
CA GLU A 606 10.53 32.67 8.75
C GLU A 606 10.51 32.99 10.26
N PRO A 607 10.84 32.01 11.13
CA PRO A 607 11.07 32.26 12.54
C PRO A 607 12.37 33.05 12.70
N ASN A 608 12.27 34.24 13.31
CA ASN A 608 13.43 35.01 13.75
C ASN A 608 14.34 34.12 14.61
N SER A 609 15.47 33.72 14.05
CA SER A 609 16.61 33.21 14.79
C SER A 609 17.74 34.21 14.64
N LYS A 610 17.89 35.06 15.67
CA LYS A 610 19.18 35.67 16.00
C LYS A 610 19.48 35.36 17.47
N PRO A 611 20.77 35.19 17.82
CA PRO A 611 21.20 34.92 19.19
C PRO A 611 20.87 36.06 20.15
#